data_AF-A0ABD3WMV4-F1
#
_entry.id   AF-A0ABD3WMV4-F1
#
_cell.length_a   1.000
_cell.length_b   1.000
_cell.length_c   1.000
_cell.angle_alpha   90.00
_cell.angle_beta   90.00
_cell.angle_gamma   90.00
#
_symmetry.space_group_name_H-M   'P 1'
#
loop_
_entity.id
_entity.type
_entity.pdbx_description
1 polymer ?
#
loop_
_entity_poly.entity_id
_entity_poly.type
_entity_poly.pdbx_seq_one_letter_code
_entity_poly.pdbx_strand_id
1 'polypeptide(L)' 'MKLKREVRNFIYPTKSKITVANILLLGLVEAGKSGFVNTIYSCFRGCYTAVANSGSTAESVTTK' A
#
# COMPACT_ATOMS: atom_id res chain seq x y z
N MET A 1 16.55 -4.10 -7.92
CA MET A 1 17.18 -3.31 -6.83
C MET A 1 17.20 -1.78 -7.03
N LYS A 2 16.85 -1.25 -8.21
CA LYS A 2 16.86 0.20 -8.51
C LYS A 2 15.92 1.02 -7.59
N LEU A 3 14.70 0.54 -7.38
CA LEU A 3 13.67 1.21 -6.57
C LEU A 3 14.07 1.42 -5.10
N LYS A 4 14.68 0.41 -4.46
CA LYS A 4 15.11 0.50 -3.05
C LYS A 4 16.22 1.53 -2.84
N ARG A 5 17.01 1.83 -3.88
CA ARG A 5 18.05 2.88 -3.85
C ARG A 5 17.44 4.26 -4.04
N GLU A 6 16.48 4.38 -4.94
CA GLU A 6 15.80 5.63 -5.25
C GLU A 6 14.95 6.14 -4.07
N VAL A 7 14.20 5.26 -3.40
CA VAL A 7 13.44 5.61 -2.19
C VAL A 7 14.36 6.07 -1.06
N ARG A 8 15.52 5.42 -0.87
CA ARG A 8 16.48 5.79 0.18
C ARG A 8 17.12 7.15 -0.05
N ASN A 9 17.27 7.54 -1.31
CA ASN A 9 17.90 8.81 -1.68
C ASN A 9 16.88 9.93 -1.95
N PHE A 10 15.60 9.67 -1.71
CA PHE A 10 14.55 10.65 -1.93
C PHE A 10 14.59 11.73 -0.84
N ILE A 11 14.87 12.97 -1.25
CA ILE A 11 14.86 14.14 -0.36
C ILE A 11 13.44 14.69 -0.34
N TYR A 12 12.82 14.73 0.84
CA TYR A 12 11.50 15.33 1.02
C TYR A 12 11.57 16.84 0.72
N PRO A 13 10.79 17.37 -0.23
CA PRO A 13 10.73 18.80 -0.47
C PRO A 13 10.07 19.49 0.73
N THR A 14 10.87 20.17 1.54
CA THR A 14 10.57 20.79 2.85
C THR A 14 9.44 21.83 2.83
N LYS A 15 8.95 22.22 1.65
CA LYS A 15 7.94 23.27 1.46
C LYS A 15 6.76 22.88 0.57
N SER A 16 6.56 21.58 0.32
CA SER A 16 5.34 21.16 -0.37
C SER A 16 4.21 21.01 0.66
N LYS A 17 3.11 21.75 0.49
CA LYS A 17 1.85 21.43 1.17
C LYS A 17 1.40 20.08 0.62
N ILE A 18 1.85 18.99 1.24
CA ILE A 18 1.47 17.64 0.83
C ILE A 18 0.00 17.47 1.21
N THR A 19 -0.89 17.66 0.24
CA THR A 19 -2.34 17.46 0.38
C THR A 19 -2.73 15.99 0.27
N VAL A 20 -1.88 15.17 -0.35
CA VAL A 20 -2.10 13.74 -0.58
C VAL A 20 -0.81 12.98 -0.28
N ALA A 21 -0.88 11.99 0.61
CA ALA A 21 0.22 11.10 0.90
C ALA A 21 0.17 9.85 0.00
N ASN A 22 1.24 9.61 -0.76
CA ASN A 22 1.40 8.38 -1.53
C ASN A 22 2.19 7.36 -0.70
N ILE A 23 1.55 6.24 -0.33
CA ILE A 23 2.13 5.21 0.54
C ILE A 23 2.49 3.97 -0.28
N LEU A 24 3.74 3.50 -0.16
CA LEU A 24 4.21 2.25 -0.76
C LEU A 24 4.51 1.21 0.33
N LEU A 25 3.75 0.12 0.36
CA LEU A 25 3.94 -1.00 1.29
C LEU A 25 4.78 -2.11 0.62
N LEU A 26 5.97 -2.39 1.15
CA LEU A 26 6.91 -3.39 0.63
C LEU A 26 6.92 -4.65 1.49
N GLY A 27 7.15 -5.82 0.87
CA GLY A 27 7.25 -7.11 1.56
C GLY A 27 7.02 -8.29 0.62
N LEU A 28 7.35 -9.51 1.06
CA LEU A 28 7.21 -10.75 0.28
C LEU A 28 5.77 -11.00 -0.15
N VAL A 29 5.58 -11.81 -1.20
CA VAL A 29 4.24 -12.31 -1.58
C VAL A 29 3.63 -13.01 -0.36
N GLU A 30 2.33 -12.84 -0.15
CA GLU A 30 1.59 -13.36 1.02
C GLU A 30 1.94 -12.76 2.40
N ALA A 31 2.83 -11.76 2.48
CA ALA A 31 3.13 -11.06 3.75
C ALA A 31 1.97 -10.19 4.31
N GLY A 32 0.74 -10.34 3.82
CA GLY A 32 -0.43 -9.63 4.35
C GLY A 32 -0.56 -8.15 3.93
N LYS A 33 0.22 -7.68 2.96
CA LYS A 33 0.23 -6.25 2.53
C LYS A 33 -1.15 -5.75 2.08
N SER A 34 -1.84 -6.49 1.22
CA SER A 34 -3.18 -6.12 0.76
C SER A 34 -4.22 -6.22 1.89
N GLY A 35 -4.06 -7.18 2.80
CA GLY A 35 -4.92 -7.32 3.97
C GLY A 35 -4.84 -6.12 4.92
N PHE A 36 -3.63 -5.63 5.18
CA PHE A 36 -3.41 -4.43 5.99
C PHE A 36 -4.15 -3.20 5.44
N VAL A 37 -4.01 -2.93 4.14
CA VAL A 37 -4.70 -1.80 3.49
C VAL A 37 -6.22 -1.99 3.56
N ASN A 38 -6.71 -3.21 3.34
CA ASN A 38 -8.14 -3.50 3.41
C ASN A 38 -8.72 -3.31 4.82
N THR A 39 -7.97 -3.68 5.86
CA THR A 39 -8.36 -3.44 7.25
C THR A 39 -8.48 -1.95 7.54
N ILE A 40 -7.49 -1.14 7.13
CA ILE A 40 -7.54 0.32 7.28
C ILE A 40 -8.76 0.89 6.57
N TYR A 41 -8.97 0.52 5.30
CA TYR A 41 -10.10 0.98 4.50
C TYR A 41 -11.44 0.62 5.16
N SER A 42 -11.56 -0.60 5.66
CA SER A 42 -12.75 -1.11 6.35
C SER A 42 -13.03 -0.34 7.64
N CYS A 43 -12.00 -0.09 8.47
CA CYS A 43 -12.12 0.73 9.69
C CYS A 43 -12.63 2.14 9.39
N PHE A 44 -12.13 2.79 8.33
CA PHE A 44 -12.56 4.14 7.97
C PHE A 44 -13.92 4.19 7.29
N ARG A 45 -14.38 3.09 6.66
CA ARG A 45 -15.70 3.02 6.00
C ARG A 45 -16.80 2.41 6.86
N GLY A 46 -16.48 1.83 8.02
CA GLY A 46 -17.44 1.13 8.88
C GLY A 46 -17.96 -0.20 8.31
N CYS A 47 -17.39 -0.68 7.20
CA CYS A 47 -17.75 -1.95 6.58
C CYS A 47 -16.61 -2.94 6.84
N TYR A 48 -16.77 -3.78 7.86
CA TYR A 48 -15.79 -4.81 8.22
C TYR A 48 -16.03 -6.08 7.40
N THR A 49 -15.24 -6.29 6.35
CA THR A 49 -15.21 -7.59 5.67
C THR A 49 -14.16 -8.48 6.34
N ALA A 50 -14.56 -9.64 6.85
CA ALA A 50 -13.68 -10.58 7.57
C ALA A 50 -12.52 -11.14 6.71
N VAL A 51 -12.57 -10.94 5.39
CA VAL A 51 -11.58 -11.45 4.44
C VAL A 51 -11.11 -10.30 3.56
N ALA A 52 -9.81 -10.16 3.42
CA ALA A 52 -9.23 -9.25 2.42
C ALA A 52 -9.51 -9.81 1.02
N ASN A 53 -9.86 -8.95 0.06
CA ASN A 53 -10.02 -9.36 -1.33
C ASN A 53 -8.63 -9.70 -1.93
N SER A 54 -8.07 -10.84 -1.51
CA SER A 54 -6.78 -11.37 -1.95
C SER A 54 -7.04 -12.39 -3.04
N GLY A 55 -7.01 -11.94 -4.30
CA GLY A 55 -6.90 -12.87 -5.43
C GLY A 55 -5.58 -13.64 -5.31
N SER A 56 -5.65 -14.98 -5.39
CA SER A 56 -4.45 -15.83 -5.44
C SER A 56 -3.91 -15.87 -6.87
N THR A 57 -3.28 -14.79 -7.29
CA THR A 57 -2.45 -14.76 -8.49
C THR A 57 -1.07 -14.25 -8.10
N ALA A 58 -0.02 -14.87 -8.67
CA ALA A 58 1.37 -14.45 -8.48
C ALA A 58 1.63 -12.99 -8.92
N GLU A 59 0.65 -12.37 -9.58
CA GLU A 59 0.59 -10.96 -9.90
C GLU A 59 -0.54 -10.27 -9.12
N SER A 60 -0.16 -9.24 -8.36
CA SER A 60 -1.10 -8.33 -7.70
C SER A 60 -1.77 -7.45 -8.74
N VAL A 61 -3.01 -7.77 -9.11
CA VAL A 61 -3.85 -6.92 -9.97
C VAL A 61 -4.79 -6.10 -9.08
N THR A 62 -4.58 -4.79 -9.06
CA THR A 62 -5.55 -3.81 -8.54
C THR A 62 -6.13 -3.07 -9.73
N THR A 63 -7.30 -3.50 -10.18
CA THR A 63 -8.04 -2.83 -11.26
C THR A 63 -8.75 -1.60 -10.69
N LYS A 64 -8.84 -0.54 -11.52
CA LYS A 64 -9.56 0.71 -11.22
C LYS A 64 -11.07 0.50 -11.11
#